data_AF-A0A2W6YV51-F1
#
_entry.id   AF-A0A2W6YV51-F1
#
_cell.length_a   1.000
_cell.length_b   1.000
_cell.length_c   1.000
_cell.angle_alpha   90.00
_cell.angle_beta   90.00
_cell.angle_gamma   90.00
#
_symmetry.space_group_name_H-M   'P 1'
#
loop_
_entity.id
_entity.type
_entity.pdbx_description
1 polymer ?
#
loop_
_entity_poly.entity_id
_entity_poly.type
_entity_poly.pdbx_seq_one_letter_code
_entity_poly.pdbx_strand_id
1 'polypeptide(L)'
;MIRLSSPSVGFNGERILHPTTLTRNFAIKNGDSNEAMIARVKEGDRHVVFNCHGFPASPPNKAYLAIGQMLFEDNVDACFPWMRISTLRIIWLAACNIGGSGLPFCKKLAKTTGCYVVTNTGPSLDRAVKLGTIEDNYAAMPSYIKPSGEMIARDEFMALGSSLGFSRI
;
A
#
# COMPACT_ATOMS: atom_id res chain seq x y z
N MET A 1 3.85 8.41 14.09
CA MET A 1 2.91 7.56 13.29
C MET A 1 2.21 8.46 12.27
N ILE A 2 1.42 7.90 11.35
CA ILE A 2 0.57 8.68 10.44
C ILE A 2 -0.88 8.37 10.72
N ARG A 3 -1.71 9.41 10.88
CA ARG A 3 -3.18 9.29 10.92
C ARG A 3 -3.76 9.51 9.53
N LEU A 4 -4.65 8.61 9.11
CA LEU A 4 -5.33 8.65 7.81
C LEU A 4 -6.71 9.29 7.94
N SER A 5 -7.07 10.13 6.98
CA SER A 5 -8.44 10.60 6.81
C SER A 5 -9.34 9.44 6.41
N SER A 6 -10.57 9.44 6.92
CA SER A 6 -11.61 8.54 6.45
C SER A 6 -12.26 9.07 5.17
N PRO A 7 -12.81 8.20 4.30
CA PRO A 7 -12.74 6.73 4.35
C PRO A 7 -11.37 6.18 3.92
N SER A 8 -10.89 5.18 4.67
CA SER A 8 -9.69 4.40 4.35
C SER A 8 -9.98 2.90 4.38
N VAL A 9 -9.29 2.15 3.52
CA VAL A 9 -9.52 0.73 3.28
C VAL A 9 -8.29 -0.08 3.68
N GLY A 10 -8.47 -1.08 4.54
CA GLY A 10 -7.44 -2.05 4.91
C GLY A 10 -7.66 -3.39 4.24
N PHE A 11 -6.69 -3.84 3.46
CA PHE A 11 -6.59 -5.21 2.96
C PHE A 11 -5.61 -5.98 3.83
N ASN A 12 -6.15 -6.79 4.73
CA ASN A 12 -5.36 -7.61 5.64
C ASN A 12 -5.21 -8.99 5.01
N GLY A 13 -3.97 -9.32 4.63
CA GLY A 13 -3.62 -10.62 4.07
C GLY A 13 -3.75 -11.75 5.09
N GLU A 14 -3.70 -12.99 4.58
CA GLU A 14 -3.75 -14.18 5.41
C GLU A 14 -2.57 -14.21 6.40
N ARG A 15 -2.81 -14.70 7.63
CA ARG A 15 -1.79 -14.93 8.68
C ARG A 15 -1.11 -13.67 9.24
N ILE A 16 -1.65 -12.49 8.95
CA ILE A 16 -1.23 -11.26 9.62
C ILE A 16 -1.67 -11.29 11.09
N LEU A 17 -0.71 -11.20 12.01
CA LEU A 17 -0.96 -11.22 13.46
C LEU A 17 -1.64 -9.94 13.96
N HIS A 18 -1.28 -8.81 13.35
CA HIS A 18 -1.81 -7.50 13.71
C HIS A 18 -2.49 -6.82 12.52
N PRO A 19 -3.78 -7.12 12.27
CA PRO A 19 -4.54 -6.46 11.23
C PRO A 19 -4.58 -4.94 11.41
N THR A 20 -4.46 -4.21 10.32
CA THR A 20 -4.77 -2.79 10.30
C THR A 20 -6.26 -2.62 10.57
N THR A 21 -6.59 -1.57 11.32
CA THR A 21 -7.97 -1.21 11.61
C THR A 21 -8.23 0.17 11.03
N LEU A 22 -8.92 0.21 9.89
CA LEU A 22 -9.28 1.41 9.15
C LEU A 22 -10.81 1.55 9.06
N THR A 23 -11.32 2.50 8.28
CA THR A 23 -12.76 2.73 8.12
C THR A 23 -13.47 1.47 7.60
N ARG A 24 -12.86 0.79 6.63
CA ARG A 24 -13.33 -0.49 6.09
C ARG A 24 -12.16 -1.46 6.06
N ASN A 25 -12.37 -2.69 6.49
CA ASN A 25 -11.31 -3.70 6.55
C ASN A 25 -11.81 -4.99 5.89
N PHE A 26 -10.94 -5.62 5.12
CA PHE A 26 -11.21 -6.87 4.45
C PHE A 26 -10.10 -7.86 4.77
N ALA A 27 -10.48 -9.05 5.22
CA ALA A 27 -9.58 -10.19 5.25
C ALA A 27 -9.52 -10.78 3.84
N ILE A 28 -8.33 -10.78 3.24
CA ILE A 28 -8.09 -11.31 1.91
C ILE A 28 -7.29 -12.60 2.06
N LYS A 29 -7.87 -13.72 1.62
CA LYS A 29 -7.24 -15.04 1.70
C LYS A 29 -6.31 -15.25 0.51
N ASN A 30 -5.34 -16.16 0.67
CA ASN A 30 -4.57 -16.63 -0.47
C ASN A 30 -5.51 -17.33 -1.47
N GLY A 31 -5.38 -16.99 -2.74
CA GLY A 31 -6.22 -17.47 -3.84
C GLY A 31 -7.46 -16.61 -4.12
N ASP A 32 -7.83 -15.64 -3.27
CA ASP A 32 -8.92 -14.71 -3.59
C ASP A 32 -8.58 -13.92 -4.88
N SER A 33 -9.54 -13.77 -5.79
CA SER A 33 -9.32 -13.05 -7.05
C SER A 33 -8.84 -11.60 -6.80
N ASN A 34 -7.80 -11.21 -7.54
CA ASN A 34 -7.28 -9.85 -7.49
C ASN A 34 -8.36 -8.85 -7.92
N GLU A 35 -9.14 -9.16 -8.95
CA GLU A 35 -10.26 -8.34 -9.43
C GLU A 35 -11.32 -8.16 -8.35
N ALA A 36 -11.68 -9.24 -7.65
CA ALA A 36 -12.64 -9.18 -6.55
C ALA A 36 -12.11 -8.36 -5.37
N MET A 37 -10.82 -8.48 -5.05
CA MET A 37 -10.16 -7.63 -4.03
C MET A 37 -10.21 -6.16 -4.44
N ILE A 38 -9.80 -5.85 -5.66
CA ILE A 38 -9.70 -4.50 -6.22
C ILE A 38 -11.07 -3.82 -6.28
N ALA A 39 -12.12 -4.55 -6.63
CA ALA A 39 -13.51 -4.06 -6.67
C ALA A 39 -14.08 -3.65 -5.29
N ARG A 40 -13.39 -3.94 -4.18
CA ARG A 40 -13.82 -3.51 -2.84
C ARG A 40 -13.54 -2.04 -2.56
N VAL A 41 -12.61 -1.43 -3.29
CA VAL A 41 -12.32 0.02 -3.24
C VAL A 41 -13.38 0.75 -4.07
N LYS A 42 -13.92 1.83 -3.53
CA LYS A 42 -15.07 2.56 -4.08
C LYS A 42 -14.77 4.05 -4.14
N GLU A 43 -15.55 4.76 -4.95
CA GLU A 43 -15.59 6.22 -4.88
C GLU A 43 -15.86 6.71 -3.45
N GLY A 44 -15.08 7.69 -3.03
CA GLY A 44 -15.05 8.21 -1.67
C GLY A 44 -13.85 7.70 -0.85
N ASP A 45 -13.26 6.55 -1.17
CA ASP A 45 -12.06 6.08 -0.47
C ASP A 45 -10.85 6.95 -0.79
N ARG A 46 -10.08 7.33 0.23
CA ARG A 46 -8.88 8.17 0.08
C ARG A 46 -7.58 7.39 0.16
N HIS A 47 -7.57 6.31 0.94
CA HIS A 47 -6.40 5.49 1.18
C HIS A 47 -6.74 4.01 1.06
N VAL A 48 -5.81 3.26 0.47
CA VAL A 48 -5.79 1.81 0.52
C VAL A 48 -4.52 1.40 1.25
N VAL A 49 -4.64 0.49 2.21
CA VAL A 49 -3.52 -0.08 2.95
C VAL A 49 -3.49 -1.58 2.68
N PHE A 50 -2.47 -2.04 1.97
CA PHE A 50 -2.12 -3.44 1.92
C PHE A 50 -1.33 -3.78 3.17
N ASN A 51 -1.92 -4.56 4.06
CA ASN A 51 -1.26 -5.12 5.23
C ASN A 51 -1.08 -6.62 4.97
N CYS A 52 0.02 -6.98 4.32
CA CYS A 52 0.32 -8.35 3.92
C CYS A 52 1.83 -8.60 3.95
N HIS A 53 2.27 -9.78 3.50
CA HIS A 53 3.68 -10.05 3.34
C HIS A 53 4.15 -9.59 1.96
N GLY A 54 5.16 -8.72 1.94
CA GLY A 54 5.96 -8.45 0.75
C GLY A 54 7.11 -9.45 0.65
N PHE A 55 7.42 -9.89 -0.55
CA PHE A 55 8.58 -10.72 -0.82
C PHE A 55 9.48 -9.97 -1.80
N PRO A 56 10.75 -9.69 -1.43
CA PRO A 56 11.69 -9.09 -2.35
C PRO A 56 11.98 -10.04 -3.52
N ALA A 57 12.43 -9.50 -4.65
CA ALA A 57 12.89 -10.30 -5.77
C ALA A 57 14.07 -11.19 -5.34
N SER A 58 13.99 -12.47 -5.68
CA SER A 58 15.01 -13.49 -5.44
C SER A 58 14.97 -14.47 -6.60
N PRO A 59 15.97 -14.51 -7.49
CA PRO A 59 15.96 -15.36 -8.68
C PRO A 59 15.59 -16.82 -8.33
N PRO A 60 14.68 -17.46 -9.10
CA PRO A 60 14.02 -16.95 -10.33
C PRO A 60 12.78 -16.08 -10.09
N ASN A 61 12.40 -15.82 -8.82
CA ASN A 61 11.15 -15.17 -8.45
C ASN A 61 11.25 -13.64 -8.49
N LYS A 62 10.25 -13.00 -9.09
CA LYS A 62 10.04 -11.54 -9.02
C LYS A 62 9.57 -11.13 -7.62
N ALA A 63 9.69 -9.86 -7.27
CA ALA A 63 9.08 -9.33 -6.06
C ALA A 63 7.56 -9.40 -6.14
N TYR A 64 6.89 -9.69 -5.02
CA TYR A 64 5.43 -9.79 -4.98
C TYR A 64 4.82 -9.51 -3.61
N LEU A 65 3.54 -9.16 -3.60
CA LEU A 65 2.72 -9.13 -2.39
C LEU A 65 1.94 -10.45 -2.28
N ALA A 66 2.07 -11.14 -1.15
CA ALA A 66 1.32 -12.36 -0.85
C ALA A 66 -0.08 -12.01 -0.30
N ILE A 67 -0.96 -11.60 -1.21
CA ILE A 67 -2.36 -11.30 -0.92
C ILE A 67 -3.21 -11.66 -2.13
N GLY A 68 -4.39 -12.24 -1.92
CA GLY A 68 -5.25 -12.71 -3.01
C GLY A 68 -4.53 -13.75 -3.88
N GLN A 69 -4.56 -13.56 -5.20
CA GLN A 69 -3.81 -14.37 -6.18
C GLN A 69 -2.34 -13.97 -6.30
N MET A 70 -1.81 -13.25 -5.30
CA MET A 70 -0.53 -12.55 -5.32
C MET A 70 -0.52 -11.39 -6.32
N LEU A 71 0.18 -10.31 -5.96
CA LEU A 71 0.42 -9.18 -6.85
C LEU A 71 1.89 -9.11 -7.22
N PHE A 72 2.17 -9.28 -8.50
CA PHE A 72 3.46 -9.19 -9.16
C PHE A 72 3.50 -7.94 -10.05
N GLU A 73 4.68 -7.59 -10.55
CA GLU A 73 4.82 -6.49 -11.51
C GLU A 73 4.03 -6.74 -12.81
N ASP A 74 3.95 -7.97 -13.30
CA ASP A 74 3.27 -8.29 -14.55
C ASP A 74 1.75 -8.37 -14.44
N ASN A 75 1.17 -8.49 -13.23
CA ASN A 75 -0.28 -8.55 -13.03
C ASN A 75 -0.86 -7.32 -12.30
N VAL A 76 -0.04 -6.32 -11.96
CA VAL A 76 -0.48 -5.10 -11.27
C VAL A 76 -1.51 -4.29 -12.06
N ASP A 77 -1.63 -4.52 -13.36
CA ASP A 77 -2.62 -3.88 -14.23
C ASP A 77 -4.07 -4.23 -13.85
N ALA A 78 -4.28 -5.30 -13.07
CA ALA A 78 -5.55 -5.57 -12.41
C ALA A 78 -6.01 -4.37 -11.54
N CYS A 79 -5.09 -3.57 -11.01
CA CYS A 79 -5.40 -2.38 -10.18
C CYS A 79 -5.80 -1.14 -11.01
N PHE A 80 -5.75 -1.20 -12.35
CA PHE A 80 -6.09 -0.08 -13.23
C PHE A 80 -7.46 0.59 -12.94
N PRO A 81 -8.53 -0.13 -12.55
CA PRO A 81 -9.81 0.50 -12.21
C PRO A 81 -9.72 1.58 -11.13
N TRP A 82 -8.72 1.52 -10.24
CA TRP A 82 -8.52 2.53 -9.20
C TRP A 82 -8.13 3.90 -9.74
N MET A 83 -7.57 3.99 -10.94
CA MET A 83 -7.31 5.27 -11.60
C MET A 83 -8.60 6.08 -11.84
N ARG A 84 -9.76 5.41 -11.86
CA ARG A 84 -11.07 6.07 -12.01
C ARG A 84 -11.66 6.55 -10.69
N ILE A 85 -11.07 6.19 -9.55
CA ILE A 85 -11.53 6.59 -8.22
C ILE A 85 -10.94 7.96 -7.90
N SER A 86 -11.72 9.00 -8.17
CA SER A 86 -11.24 10.40 -8.19
C SER A 86 -10.76 10.88 -6.82
N THR A 87 -11.12 10.17 -5.76
CA THR A 87 -10.84 10.45 -4.35
C THR A 87 -9.65 9.66 -3.81
N LEU A 88 -9.22 8.59 -4.48
CA LEU A 88 -8.10 7.76 -4.03
C LEU A 88 -6.79 8.52 -4.26
N ARG A 89 -5.94 8.57 -3.23
CA ARG A 89 -4.70 9.36 -3.24
C ARG A 89 -3.47 8.52 -2.99
N ILE A 90 -3.55 7.60 -2.03
CA ILE A 90 -2.36 6.88 -1.54
C ILE A 90 -2.66 5.40 -1.37
N ILE A 91 -1.72 4.58 -1.83
CA ILE A 91 -1.61 3.16 -1.53
C ILE A 91 -0.43 2.96 -0.57
N TRP A 92 -0.71 2.41 0.60
CA TRP A 92 0.30 2.08 1.60
C TRP A 92 0.56 0.58 1.58
N LEU A 93 1.80 0.18 1.34
CA LEU A 93 2.25 -1.20 1.48
C LEU A 93 2.77 -1.39 2.91
N ALA A 94 1.83 -1.46 3.85
CA ALA A 94 2.10 -1.59 5.28
C ALA A 94 2.54 -3.01 5.62
N ALA A 95 3.53 -3.16 6.51
CA ALA A 95 4.19 -4.42 6.87
C ALA A 95 4.92 -5.15 5.71
N CYS A 96 4.69 -4.77 4.45
CA CYS A 96 5.38 -5.28 3.27
C CYS A 96 6.78 -4.67 3.14
N ASN A 97 7.83 -5.46 3.29
CA ASN A 97 9.21 -5.06 3.00
C ASN A 97 9.55 -5.24 1.51
N ILE A 98 8.78 -4.61 0.63
CA ILE A 98 8.97 -4.77 -0.83
C ILE A 98 9.73 -3.61 -1.49
N GLY A 99 9.97 -2.50 -0.77
CA GLY A 99 10.53 -1.26 -1.33
C GLY A 99 11.96 -1.34 -1.87
N GLY A 100 12.72 -2.39 -1.52
CA GLY A 100 14.06 -2.66 -2.06
C GLY A 100 14.01 -3.14 -3.51
N SER A 101 14.24 -4.43 -3.74
CA SER A 101 14.22 -5.02 -5.09
C SER A 101 12.82 -5.03 -5.73
N GLY A 102 11.75 -4.76 -4.98
CA GLY A 102 10.39 -4.57 -5.51
C GLY A 102 10.06 -3.13 -5.89
N LEU A 103 11.03 -2.21 -5.92
CA LEU A 103 10.79 -0.85 -6.39
C LEU A 103 10.18 -0.78 -7.81
N PRO A 104 10.58 -1.61 -8.80
CA PRO A 104 9.90 -1.65 -10.10
C PRO A 104 8.40 -1.95 -10.00
N PHE A 105 8.02 -2.94 -9.18
CA PHE A 105 6.62 -3.24 -8.87
C PHE A 105 5.89 -2.02 -8.28
N CYS A 106 6.48 -1.37 -7.27
CA CYS A 106 5.85 -0.20 -6.63
C CYS A 106 5.70 0.98 -7.59
N LYS A 107 6.68 1.22 -8.48
CA LYS A 107 6.60 2.25 -9.52
C LYS A 107 5.52 1.95 -10.55
N LYS A 108 5.39 0.68 -10.97
CA LYS A 108 4.32 0.27 -11.88
C LYS A 108 2.96 0.42 -11.20
N LEU A 109 2.81 0.01 -9.95
CA LEU A 109 1.58 0.21 -9.17
C LEU A 109 1.17 1.69 -9.12
N ALA A 110 2.11 2.60 -8.84
CA ALA A 110 1.82 4.03 -8.80
C ALA A 110 1.31 4.56 -10.15
N LYS A 111 1.97 4.19 -11.26
CA LYS A 111 1.56 4.57 -12.62
C LYS A 111 0.20 4.00 -13.00
N THR A 112 -0.02 2.71 -12.74
CA THR A 112 -1.27 2.01 -13.08
C THR A 112 -2.48 2.57 -12.33
N THR A 113 -2.28 3.06 -11.10
CA THR A 113 -3.37 3.52 -10.24
C THR A 113 -3.53 5.04 -10.21
N GLY A 114 -2.55 5.80 -10.70
CA GLY A 114 -2.51 7.26 -10.57
C GLY A 114 -2.36 7.74 -9.11
N CYS A 115 -1.99 6.84 -8.19
CA CYS A 115 -1.87 7.13 -6.76
C CYS A 115 -0.41 7.26 -6.35
N TYR A 116 -0.18 7.93 -5.23
CA TYR A 116 1.08 7.80 -4.52
C TYR A 116 1.20 6.38 -3.96
N VAL A 117 2.40 5.80 -3.98
CA VAL A 117 2.70 4.52 -3.33
C VAL A 117 3.73 4.75 -2.26
N VAL A 118 3.45 4.25 -1.05
CA VAL A 118 4.39 4.26 0.07
C VAL A 118 4.72 2.83 0.45
N THR A 119 6.02 2.53 0.56
CA THR A 119 6.53 1.19 0.83
C THR A 119 7.75 1.27 1.73
N ASN A 120 8.11 0.19 2.41
CA ASN A 120 9.30 0.12 3.25
C ASN A 120 10.38 -0.73 2.59
N THR A 121 11.63 -0.27 2.63
CA THR A 121 12.80 -1.03 2.15
C THR A 121 13.28 -2.02 3.21
N GLY A 122 13.19 -1.65 4.48
CA GLY A 122 13.51 -2.51 5.63
C GLY A 122 12.27 -3.24 6.18
N PRO A 123 12.47 -4.28 7.01
CA PRO A 123 11.39 -4.92 7.72
C PRO A 123 10.66 -3.91 8.61
N SER A 124 9.35 -3.92 8.54
CA SER A 124 8.51 -3.18 9.49
C SER A 124 8.32 -4.03 10.74
N LEU A 125 8.13 -3.40 11.89
CA LEU A 125 7.81 -4.13 13.12
C LEU A 125 6.41 -4.73 13.00
N ASP A 126 6.28 -6.02 13.29
CA ASP A 126 4.97 -6.67 13.42
C ASP A 126 4.36 -6.29 14.77
N ARG A 127 3.60 -5.20 14.78
CA ARG A 127 2.93 -4.67 15.97
C ARG A 127 1.57 -4.06 15.65
N ALA A 128 0.69 -4.09 16.63
CA ALA A 128 -0.58 -3.38 16.54
C ALA A 128 -0.38 -1.87 16.45
N VAL A 129 -1.06 -1.24 15.48
CA VAL A 129 -1.15 0.22 15.34
C VAL A 129 -2.52 0.72 15.80
N LYS A 130 -2.63 2.00 16.14
CA LYS A 130 -3.90 2.61 16.57
C LYS A 130 -4.91 2.64 15.40
N LEU A 131 -6.20 2.64 15.72
CA LEU A 131 -7.29 2.80 14.73
C LEU A 131 -7.05 4.00 13.82
N GLY A 132 -7.18 3.80 12.50
CA GLY A 132 -7.03 4.84 11.50
C GLY A 132 -5.60 5.35 11.35
N THR A 133 -4.62 4.59 11.83
CA THR A 133 -3.20 4.96 11.73
C THR A 133 -2.39 3.87 11.05
N ILE A 134 -1.24 4.29 10.55
CA ILE A 134 -0.21 3.41 10.02
C ILE A 134 1.14 3.80 10.59
N GLU A 135 2.06 2.86 10.55
CA GLU A 135 3.44 3.09 10.92
C GLU A 135 4.22 3.69 9.75
N ASP A 136 4.83 4.85 9.99
CA ASP A 136 5.87 5.43 9.15
C ASP A 136 7.16 5.41 9.97
N ASN A 137 7.88 4.29 9.88
CA ASN A 137 9.08 4.07 10.66
C ASN A 137 10.30 4.42 9.81
N TYR A 138 11.02 5.47 10.19
CA TYR A 138 12.25 5.88 9.52
C TYR A 138 13.29 4.75 9.46
N ALA A 139 13.36 3.90 10.48
CA ALA A 139 14.27 2.75 10.50
C ALA A 139 13.92 1.69 9.43
N ALA A 140 12.66 1.63 8.99
CA ALA A 140 12.23 0.79 7.89
C ALA A 140 12.53 1.41 6.50
N MET A 141 13.19 2.58 6.47
CA MET A 141 13.61 3.30 5.26
C MET A 141 12.47 3.42 4.24
N PRO A 142 11.41 4.19 4.55
CA PRO A 142 10.26 4.31 3.69
C PRO A 142 10.64 4.99 2.37
N SER A 143 10.09 4.45 1.29
CA SER A 143 10.17 4.97 -0.06
C SER A 143 8.81 5.52 -0.48
N TYR A 144 8.81 6.71 -1.05
CA TYR A 144 7.62 7.43 -1.50
C TYR A 144 7.68 7.62 -3.00
N ILE A 145 6.62 7.24 -3.69
CA ILE A 145 6.56 7.20 -5.15
C ILE A 145 5.36 8.02 -5.60
N LYS A 146 5.57 8.97 -6.51
CA LYS A 146 4.54 9.80 -7.12
C LYS A 146 3.69 8.97 -8.09
N PRO A 147 2.48 9.44 -8.46
CA PRO A 147 1.69 8.85 -9.55
C PRO A 147 2.44 8.68 -10.88
N SER A 148 3.44 9.52 -11.15
CA SER A 148 4.32 9.38 -12.33
C SER A 148 5.29 8.18 -12.27
N GLY A 149 5.40 7.53 -11.11
CA GLY A 149 6.41 6.49 -10.81
C GLY A 149 7.77 7.04 -10.42
N GLU A 150 7.94 8.36 -10.32
CA GLU A 150 9.14 8.99 -9.79
C GLU A 150 9.20 8.90 -8.27
N MET A 151 10.41 8.84 -7.72
CA MET A 151 10.61 8.99 -6.28
C MET A 151 10.34 10.44 -5.86
N ILE A 152 9.82 10.61 -4.64
CA ILE A 152 9.70 11.91 -3.98
C ILE A 152 10.38 11.84 -2.62
N ALA A 153 11.03 12.93 -2.21
CA ALA A 153 11.66 13.00 -0.90
C ALA A 153 10.61 12.88 0.20
N ARG A 154 10.98 12.27 1.34
CA ARG A 154 10.06 12.11 2.48
C ARG A 154 9.47 13.43 2.94
N ASP A 155 10.29 14.46 3.08
CA ASP A 155 9.83 15.75 3.60
C ASP A 155 8.88 16.45 2.61
N GLU A 156 9.15 16.33 1.32
CA GLU A 156 8.23 16.79 0.26
C GLU A 156 6.89 16.04 0.31
N PHE A 157 6.91 14.70 0.40
CA PHE A 157 5.69 13.91 0.54
C PHE A 157 4.89 14.29 1.79
N MET A 158 5.58 14.55 2.89
CA MET A 158 4.97 14.85 4.18
C MET A 158 4.38 16.26 4.22
N ALA A 159 4.96 17.20 3.47
CA ALA A 159 4.37 18.52 3.26
C ALA A 159 3.02 18.45 2.53
N LEU A 160 2.76 17.40 1.75
CA LEU A 160 1.46 17.18 1.09
C LEU A 160 0.38 16.62 2.04
N GLY A 161 0.70 16.33 3.30
CA GLY A 161 -0.16 15.56 4.22
C GLY A 161 -1.64 15.90 4.16
N SER A 162 -2.01 17.15 4.42
CA SER A 162 -3.42 17.56 4.43
C SER A 162 -4.10 17.47 3.06
N SER A 163 -3.40 17.75 1.97
CA SER A 163 -3.95 17.67 0.61
C SER A 163 -4.15 16.22 0.15
N LEU A 164 -3.34 15.29 0.67
CA LEU A 164 -3.48 13.85 0.41
C LEU A 164 -4.35 13.13 1.46
N GLY A 165 -4.79 13.80 2.52
CA GLY A 165 -5.67 13.24 3.55
C GLY A 165 -4.97 12.51 4.69
N PHE A 166 -3.78 12.94 5.12
CA PHE A 166 -3.12 12.38 6.29
C PHE A 166 -2.44 13.44 7.16
N SER A 167 -2.11 13.08 8.40
CA SER A 167 -1.34 13.93 9.30
C SER A 167 -0.34 13.13 10.14
N ARG A 168 0.77 13.76 10.52
CA ARG A 168 1.72 13.19 11.49
C ARG A 168 1.12 13.29 12.90
N ILE A 169 1.29 12.23 13.68
CA ILE A 169 0.94 12.15 15.11
C ILE A 169 2.10 11.60 15.94
#